data_AF-A0A931W0Y3-F1
#
_entry.id   AF-A0A931W0Y3-F1
#
_cell.length_a   1.000
_cell.length_b   1.000
_cell.length_c   1.000
_cell.angle_alpha   90.00
_cell.angle_beta   90.00
_cell.angle_gamma   90.00
#
_symmetry.space_group_name_H-M   'P 1'
#
loop_
_entity.id
_entity.type
_entity.pdbx_description
1 polymer ?
#
loop_
_entity_poly.entity_id
_entity_poly.type
_entity_poly.pdbx_seq_one_letter_code
_entity_poly.pdbx_strand_id
1 'polypeptide(L)'
;MMTADLNVVTGAFGYTGKYITARLLAQGRRVRTLTGHPHRPNSFGGQVDAAPFNFENPAELEKSLQGADAVFNTYWVRFPRGDVTYEIAVENSRVLIKAAERAGVRKFVHVSVSNPSEDSPLPYYRGKALVERAVRESRLSYAVIRPTLVFGIGDILINNIAWFLRRFPV
;
A
#
# COMPACT_ATOMS: atom_id res chain seq x y z
N MET A 1 21.57 -8.75 20.88
CA MET A 1 20.90 -9.17 19.64
C MET A 1 20.08 -8.01 19.12
N MET A 2 20.39 -7.48 17.93
CA MET A 2 19.53 -6.48 17.29
C MET A 2 18.20 -7.17 16.94
N THR A 3 17.11 -6.78 17.59
CA THR A 3 15.77 -7.23 17.21
C THR A 3 15.53 -6.86 15.75
N ALA A 4 15.16 -7.83 14.91
CA ALA A 4 14.85 -7.56 13.51
C ALA A 4 13.78 -6.46 13.39
N ASP A 5 14.10 -5.41 12.63
CA ASP A 5 13.21 -4.26 12.40
C ASP A 5 11.85 -4.74 11.87
N LEU A 6 10.76 -4.33 12.53
CA LEU A 6 9.41 -4.59 12.06
C LEU A 6 9.11 -3.67 10.87
N ASN A 7 8.63 -4.23 9.77
CA ASN A 7 8.23 -3.49 8.57
C ASN A 7 6.76 -3.77 8.28
N VAL A 8 5.96 -2.73 8.10
CA VAL A 8 4.54 -2.86 7.78
C VAL A 8 4.33 -2.66 6.29
N VAL A 9 3.63 -3.57 5.63
CA VAL A 9 3.27 -3.46 4.21
C VAL A 9 1.75 -3.41 4.10
N THR A 10 1.18 -2.35 3.54
CA THR A 10 -0.26 -2.38 3.25
C THR A 10 -0.50 -3.29 2.05
N GLY A 11 -1.30 -4.34 2.23
CA GLY A 11 -1.59 -5.33 1.20
C GLY A 11 -0.41 -6.25 0.83
N ALA A 12 0.27 -6.86 1.80
CA ALA A 12 1.37 -7.81 1.56
C ALA A 12 0.98 -9.01 0.67
N PHE A 13 -0.30 -9.37 0.63
CA PHE A 13 -0.81 -10.47 -0.21
C PHE A 13 -1.28 -9.99 -1.59
N GLY A 14 -1.17 -8.69 -1.87
CA GLY A 14 -1.49 -8.07 -3.15
C GLY A 14 -0.33 -8.12 -4.13
N TYR A 15 -0.57 -7.61 -5.34
CA TYR A 15 0.39 -7.71 -6.45
C TYR A 15 1.75 -7.07 -6.14
N THR A 16 1.80 -5.79 -5.77
CA THR A 16 3.05 -5.10 -5.44
C THR A 16 3.57 -5.51 -4.06
N GLY A 17 2.66 -5.60 -3.07
CA GLY A 17 3.01 -5.90 -1.69
C GLY A 17 3.74 -7.24 -1.52
N LYS A 18 3.34 -8.29 -2.24
CA LYS A 18 3.99 -9.61 -2.12
C LYS A 18 5.48 -9.59 -2.49
N TYR A 19 5.87 -8.80 -3.48
CA TYR A 19 7.27 -8.70 -3.89
C TYR A 19 8.08 -7.88 -2.88
N ILE A 20 7.49 -6.81 -2.32
CA ILE A 20 8.10 -6.04 -1.22
C ILE A 20 8.31 -6.97 -0.01
N THR A 21 7.26 -7.69 0.40
CA THR A 21 7.29 -8.61 1.54
C THR A 21 8.31 -9.73 1.34
N ALA A 22 8.35 -10.38 0.18
CA ALA A 22 9.34 -11.40 -0.13
C ALA A 22 10.78 -10.86 0.01
N ARG A 23 11.03 -9.63 -0.46
CA ARG A 23 12.35 -9.01 -0.37
C ARG A 23 12.75 -8.67 1.07
N LEU A 24 11.80 -8.21 1.89
CA LEU A 24 12.01 -7.93 3.31
C LEU A 24 12.31 -9.22 4.10
N LEU A 25 11.52 -10.28 3.87
CA LEU A 25 11.73 -11.57 4.52
C LEU A 25 13.08 -12.19 4.13
N ALA A 26 13.47 -12.10 2.85
CA ALA A 26 14.78 -12.56 2.39
C ALA A 26 15.96 -11.79 3.01
N GLN A 27 15.71 -10.61 3.59
CA GLN A 27 16.69 -9.82 4.35
C GLN A 27 16.64 -10.11 5.87
N GLY A 28 15.85 -11.10 6.30
CA GLY A 28 15.66 -11.41 7.72
C GLY A 28 14.83 -10.38 8.50
N ARG A 29 14.08 -9.51 7.81
CA ARG A 29 13.22 -8.50 8.45
C ARG A 29 11.87 -9.10 8.82
N ARG A 30 11.29 -8.64 9.94
CA ARG A 30 9.92 -9.01 10.32
C ARG A 30 8.92 -8.20 9.52
N VAL A 31 7.85 -8.83 9.07
CA VAL A 31 6.81 -8.18 8.27
C VAL A 31 5.44 -8.35 8.90
N ARG A 32 4.69 -7.25 8.96
CA ARG A 32 3.25 -7.24 9.24
C ARG A 32 2.51 -6.66 8.05
N THR A 33 1.34 -7.20 7.73
CA THR A 33 0.45 -6.64 6.72
C THR A 33 -0.72 -5.92 7.34
N LEU A 34 -1.08 -4.77 6.77
CA LEU A 34 -2.41 -4.18 6.93
C LEU A 34 -3.27 -4.56 5.72
N THR A 35 -4.49 -5.03 5.94
CA THR A 35 -5.34 -5.54 4.85
C THR A 35 -6.83 -5.43 5.18
N GLY A 36 -7.69 -5.34 4.17
CA GLY A 36 -9.14 -5.48 4.34
C GLY A 36 -9.60 -6.93 4.56
N HIS A 37 -8.70 -7.90 4.42
CA HIS A 37 -9.01 -9.34 4.51
C HIS A 37 -7.97 -10.06 5.38
N PRO A 38 -7.95 -9.84 6.71
CA PRO A 38 -6.89 -10.35 7.59
C PRO A 38 -6.86 -11.88 7.69
N HIS A 39 -7.99 -12.56 7.45
CA HIS A 39 -8.09 -14.02 7.50
C HIS A 39 -7.81 -14.73 6.17
N ARG A 40 -7.39 -14.01 5.12
CA ARG A 40 -7.02 -14.67 3.86
C ARG A 40 -5.77 -15.54 4.06
N PRO A 41 -5.67 -16.69 3.36
CA PRO A 41 -4.48 -17.52 3.39
C PRO A 41 -3.22 -16.69 3.12
N ASN A 42 -2.24 -16.81 4.01
CA ASN A 42 -0.97 -16.13 3.89
C ASN A 42 -0.04 -16.91 2.95
N SER A 43 0.37 -16.29 1.84
CA SER A 43 1.30 -16.88 0.87
C SER A 43 2.74 -17.08 1.38
N PHE A 44 3.05 -16.60 2.59
CA PHE A 44 4.36 -16.64 3.22
C PHE A 44 4.45 -17.64 4.39
N GLY A 45 3.55 -18.63 4.44
CA GLY A 45 3.65 -19.76 5.39
C GLY A 45 3.63 -19.33 6.86
N GLY A 46 2.84 -18.29 7.19
CA GLY A 46 2.71 -17.79 8.57
C GLY A 46 3.79 -16.79 9.00
N GLN A 47 4.78 -16.48 8.16
CA GLN A 47 5.86 -15.52 8.49
C GLN A 47 5.41 -14.05 8.52
N VAL A 48 4.15 -13.77 8.19
CA VAL A 48 3.60 -12.41 8.09
C VAL A 48 2.34 -12.32 8.92
N ASP A 49 2.39 -11.50 9.97
CA ASP A 49 1.22 -11.18 10.79
C ASP A 49 0.25 -10.31 9.97
N ALA A 50 -1.05 -10.57 10.10
CA ALA A 50 -2.08 -9.77 9.43
C ALA A 50 -2.92 -8.99 10.43
N ALA A 51 -3.06 -7.69 10.21
CA ALA A 51 -3.96 -6.82 10.93
C ALA A 51 -4.91 -6.10 9.96
N PRO A 52 -6.15 -5.79 10.39
CA PRO A 52 -7.08 -5.01 9.58
C PRO A 52 -6.63 -3.56 9.41
N PHE A 53 -7.14 -2.88 8.38
CA PHE A 53 -6.83 -1.45 8.16
C PHE A 53 -7.38 -0.52 9.25
N ASN A 54 -8.53 -0.87 9.86
CA ASN A 54 -9.14 -0.09 10.94
C ASN A 54 -9.23 1.43 10.66
N PHE A 55 -9.56 1.84 9.43
CA PHE A 55 -9.64 3.26 9.09
C PHE A 55 -10.68 4.03 9.92
N GLU A 56 -11.73 3.34 10.37
CA GLU A 56 -12.76 3.90 11.27
C GLU A 56 -12.34 3.91 12.75
N ASN A 57 -11.25 3.20 13.09
CA ASN A 57 -10.69 3.17 14.44
C ASN A 57 -9.19 3.49 14.42
N PRO A 58 -8.82 4.78 14.35
CA PRO A 58 -7.42 5.21 14.24
C PRO A 58 -6.52 4.73 15.39
N ALA A 59 -7.07 4.51 16.59
CA ALA A 59 -6.31 4.01 17.74
C ALA A 59 -5.85 2.56 17.54
N GLU A 60 -6.70 1.70 16.98
CA GLU A 60 -6.32 0.32 16.65
C GLU A 60 -5.38 0.25 15.44
N LEU A 61 -5.52 1.15 14.47
CA LEU A 61 -4.55 1.29 13.39
C LEU A 61 -3.18 1.73 13.93
N GLU A 62 -3.14 2.70 14.83
CA GLU A 62 -1.90 3.12 15.51
C GLU A 62 -1.23 1.96 16.26
N LYS A 63 -1.99 1.19 17.06
CA LYS A 63 -1.48 -0.03 17.73
C LYS A 63 -0.88 -1.02 16.75
N SER A 64 -1.49 -1.18 15.57
CA SER A 64 -0.99 -2.09 14.53
C SER A 64 0.34 -1.63 13.92
N LEU A 65 0.69 -0.34 14.06
CA LEU A 65 1.92 0.28 13.56
C LEU A 65 3.01 0.43 14.63
N GLN A 66 2.71 0.17 15.91
CA GLN A 66 3.67 0.33 17.01
C GLN A 66 4.92 -0.54 16.80
N GLY A 67 6.09 0.07 17.00
CA GLY A 67 7.39 -0.57 16.85
C GLY A 67 7.83 -0.82 15.40
N ALA A 68 7.07 -0.33 14.41
CA ALA A 68 7.47 -0.43 13.01
C ALA A 68 8.59 0.57 12.66
N ASP A 69 9.66 0.07 12.05
CA ASP A 69 10.71 0.91 11.46
C ASP A 69 10.21 1.64 10.22
N ALA A 70 9.51 0.92 9.36
CA ALA A 70 9.03 1.45 8.09
C ALA A 70 7.63 0.95 7.75
N VAL A 71 6.86 1.82 7.07
CA VAL A 71 5.59 1.50 6.43
C VAL A 71 5.75 1.62 4.92
N PHE A 72 5.48 0.53 4.20
CA PHE A 72 5.37 0.48 2.75
C PHE A 72 3.90 0.53 2.36
N ASN A 73 3.44 1.72 2.00
CA ASN A 73 2.07 1.96 1.61
C ASN A 73 1.84 1.66 0.12
N THR A 74 1.18 0.53 -0.17
CA THR A 74 0.65 0.16 -1.49
C THR A 74 -0.88 0.23 -1.57
N TYR A 75 -1.55 0.66 -0.50
CA TYR A 75 -3.01 0.78 -0.44
C TYR A 75 -3.48 1.81 -1.46
N TRP A 76 -4.40 1.38 -2.33
CA TRP A 76 -5.09 2.24 -3.26
C TRP A 76 -6.34 1.56 -3.80
N VAL A 77 -7.35 2.37 -4.15
CA VAL A 77 -8.53 1.92 -4.88
C VAL A 77 -8.25 2.07 -6.37
N ARG A 78 -8.20 0.96 -7.12
CA ARG A 78 -7.99 1.04 -8.57
C ARG A 78 -9.26 1.43 -9.31
N PHE A 79 -10.35 0.75 -8.98
CA PHE A 79 -11.66 0.93 -9.58
C PHE A 79 -12.68 1.19 -8.45
N PRO A 80 -13.26 2.39 -8.37
CA PRO A 80 -14.27 2.68 -7.37
C PRO A 80 -15.53 1.87 -7.68
N ARG A 81 -16.20 1.37 -6.64
CA ARG A 81 -17.43 0.58 -6.76
C ARG A 81 -18.22 0.65 -5.46
N GLY A 82 -19.52 0.92 -5.56
CA GLY A 82 -20.38 1.10 -4.39
C GLY A 82 -19.83 2.20 -3.49
N ASP A 83 -19.70 1.91 -2.20
CA ASP A 83 -19.21 2.85 -1.19
C ASP A 83 -17.68 3.06 -1.25
N VAL A 84 -16.97 2.37 -2.13
CA VAL A 84 -15.53 2.55 -2.30
C VAL A 84 -15.26 3.61 -3.36
N THR A 85 -14.92 4.83 -2.95
CA THR A 85 -14.62 5.97 -3.83
C THR A 85 -13.14 6.39 -3.76
N TYR A 86 -12.70 7.25 -4.69
CA TYR A 86 -11.34 7.80 -4.65
C TYR A 86 -11.19 8.78 -3.48
N GLU A 87 -12.24 9.53 -3.14
CA GLU A 87 -12.29 10.45 -2.02
C GLU A 87 -12.09 9.70 -0.70
N ILE A 88 -12.80 8.59 -0.51
CA ILE A 88 -12.63 7.71 0.66
C ILE A 88 -11.22 7.11 0.69
N ALA A 89 -10.64 6.74 -0.46
CA ALA A 89 -9.27 6.26 -0.52
C ALA A 89 -8.24 7.32 -0.09
N VAL A 90 -8.48 8.60 -0.43
CA VAL A 90 -7.66 9.72 0.02
C VAL A 90 -7.79 9.91 1.53
N GLU A 91 -9.02 9.92 2.07
CA GLU A 91 -9.23 10.06 3.52
C GLU A 91 -8.60 8.90 4.31
N ASN A 92 -8.81 7.66 3.86
CA ASN A 92 -8.18 6.48 4.47
C ASN A 92 -6.66 6.56 4.46
N SER A 93 -6.07 7.08 3.38
CA SER A 93 -4.63 7.30 3.30
C SER A 93 -4.15 8.36 4.29
N ARG A 94 -4.91 9.44 4.50
CA ARG A 94 -4.61 10.45 5.54
C ARG A 94 -4.69 9.87 6.94
N VAL A 95 -5.68 9.02 7.22
CA VAL A 95 -5.80 8.31 8.50
C VAL A 95 -4.58 7.42 8.73
N LEU A 96 -4.16 6.66 7.72
CA LEU A 96 -2.96 5.82 7.80
C LEU A 96 -1.68 6.64 8.07
N ILE A 97 -1.50 7.76 7.38
CA ILE A 97 -0.33 8.63 7.55
C ILE A 97 -0.30 9.18 8.98
N LYS A 98 -1.43 9.71 9.48
CA LYS A 98 -1.52 10.23 10.85
C LYS A 98 -1.30 9.15 11.91
N ALA A 99 -1.81 7.94 11.68
CA ALA A 99 -1.57 6.82 12.59
C ALA A 99 -0.09 6.41 12.60
N ALA A 100 0.59 6.43 11.44
CA ALA A 100 2.03 6.18 11.37
C ALA A 100 2.85 7.24 12.11
N GLU A 101 2.47 8.53 12.01
CA GLU A 101 3.10 9.61 12.78
C GLU A 101 2.96 9.38 14.28
N ARG A 102 1.75 9.08 14.76
CA ARG A 102 1.48 8.85 16.19
C ARG A 102 2.19 7.62 16.74
N ALA A 103 2.26 6.56 15.94
CA ALA A 103 2.98 5.34 16.29
C ALA A 103 4.52 5.51 16.27
N GLY A 104 5.04 6.66 15.84
CA GLY A 104 6.47 6.94 15.80
C GLY A 104 7.21 6.18 14.69
N VAL A 105 6.54 5.84 13.60
CA VAL A 105 7.16 5.16 12.44
C VAL A 105 8.29 6.03 11.89
N ARG A 106 9.47 5.45 11.67
CA ARG A 106 10.63 6.22 11.19
C ARG A 106 10.54 6.56 9.71
N LYS A 107 10.11 5.60 8.88
CA LYS A 107 10.12 5.72 7.41
C LYS A 107 8.76 5.40 6.79
N PHE A 108 8.30 6.23 5.86
CA PHE A 108 7.05 6.00 5.13
C PHE A 108 7.28 6.01 3.61
N VAL A 109 7.12 4.85 2.98
CA VAL A 109 7.27 4.70 1.53
C VAL A 109 5.90 4.62 0.90
N HIS A 110 5.53 5.59 0.07
CA HIS A 110 4.25 5.61 -0.65
C HIS A 110 4.42 5.23 -2.12
N VAL A 111 3.63 4.26 -2.60
CA VAL A 111 3.54 3.92 -4.02
C VAL A 111 2.42 4.73 -4.68
N SER A 112 2.84 5.73 -5.44
CA SER A 112 1.98 6.63 -6.22
C SER A 112 1.86 6.14 -7.68
N VAL A 113 1.77 7.08 -8.63
CA VAL A 113 1.71 6.88 -10.08
C VAL A 113 2.59 7.93 -10.77
N SER A 114 2.98 7.70 -12.02
CA SER A 114 3.67 8.70 -12.83
C SER A 114 2.83 9.96 -13.04
N ASN A 115 3.45 11.13 -12.91
CA ASN A 115 2.86 12.44 -13.16
C ASN A 115 1.47 12.70 -12.54
N PRO A 116 1.29 12.48 -11.21
CA PRO A 116 0.04 12.81 -10.56
C PRO A 116 -0.07 14.33 -10.40
N SER A 117 -1.28 14.87 -10.58
CA SER A 117 -1.58 16.30 -10.42
C SER A 117 -2.91 16.48 -9.69
N GLU A 118 -2.99 17.43 -8.77
CA GLU A 118 -4.22 17.80 -8.06
C GLU A 118 -5.26 18.45 -8.98
N ASP A 119 -4.81 19.03 -10.09
CA ASP A 119 -5.67 19.63 -11.12
C ASP A 119 -6.06 18.63 -12.21
N SER A 120 -5.61 17.37 -12.10
CA SER A 120 -5.88 16.35 -13.10
C SER A 120 -7.38 16.13 -13.26
N PRO A 121 -7.92 16.17 -14.50
CA PRO A 121 -9.33 15.83 -14.74
C PRO A 121 -9.64 14.37 -14.38
N LEU A 122 -8.63 13.49 -14.39
CA LEU A 122 -8.74 12.08 -14.00
C LEU A 122 -8.72 11.94 -12.46
N PRO A 123 -9.82 11.49 -11.82
CA PRO A 123 -9.91 11.40 -10.36
C PRO A 123 -8.87 10.49 -9.72
N TYR A 124 -8.47 9.42 -10.42
CA TYR A 124 -7.39 8.53 -9.97
C TYR A 124 -6.07 9.29 -9.73
N TYR A 125 -5.64 10.09 -10.71
CA TYR A 125 -4.38 10.84 -10.65
C TYR A 125 -4.47 11.99 -9.66
N ARG A 126 -5.64 12.64 -9.59
CA ARG A 126 -5.94 13.66 -8.58
C ARG A 126 -5.85 13.11 -7.17
N GLY A 127 -6.50 11.99 -6.89
CA GLY A 127 -6.44 11.33 -5.60
C GLY A 127 -5.01 10.93 -5.22
N LYS A 128 -4.23 10.38 -6.16
CA LYS A 128 -2.80 10.08 -5.92
C LYS A 128 -2.00 11.33 -5.55
N ALA A 129 -2.22 12.45 -6.24
CA ALA A 129 -1.56 13.72 -5.91
C ALA A 129 -1.92 14.23 -4.51
N LEU A 130 -3.20 14.14 -4.13
CA LEU A 130 -3.67 14.52 -2.79
C LEU A 130 -3.06 13.67 -1.68
N VAL A 131 -2.86 12.36 -1.92
CA VAL A 131 -2.16 11.49 -0.97
C VAL A 131 -0.67 11.83 -0.90
N GLU A 132 -0.02 12.12 -2.03
CA GLU A 132 1.36 12.59 -2.00
C GLU A 132 1.52 13.88 -1.20
N ARG A 133 0.61 14.85 -1.36
CA ARG A 133 0.62 16.07 -0.55
C ARG A 133 0.53 15.72 0.94
N ALA A 134 -0.41 14.85 1.33
CA ALA A 134 -0.56 14.42 2.72
C ALA A 134 0.71 13.74 3.28
N VAL A 135 1.44 12.97 2.47
CA VAL A 135 2.73 12.39 2.86
C VAL A 135 3.78 13.49 3.06
N ARG A 136 3.86 14.47 2.16
CA ARG A 136 4.82 15.58 2.24
C ARG A 136 4.59 16.52 3.42
N GLU A 137 3.33 16.71 3.80
CA GLU A 137 2.91 17.52 4.95
C GLU A 137 3.05 16.79 6.29
N SER A 138 3.33 15.48 6.27
CA SER A 138 3.57 14.70 7.48
C SER A 138 4.97 14.95 8.07
N ARG A 139 5.14 14.56 9.33
CA ARG A 139 6.42 14.58 10.07
C ARG A 139 7.29 13.35 9.80
N LEU A 140 6.85 12.43 8.94
CA LEU A 140 7.55 11.19 8.65
C LEU A 140 8.74 11.46 7.72
N SER A 141 9.84 10.73 7.90
CA SER A 141 10.83 10.62 6.81
C SER A 141 10.20 9.77 5.70
N TYR A 142 10.08 10.30 4.49
CA TYR A 142 9.30 9.63 3.44
C TYR A 142 10.04 9.45 2.12
N ALA A 143 9.57 8.49 1.33
CA ALA A 143 9.88 8.36 -0.08
C ALA A 143 8.58 8.14 -0.87
N VAL A 144 8.45 8.81 -2.02
CA VAL A 144 7.32 8.62 -2.94
C VAL A 144 7.83 7.99 -4.22
N ILE A 145 7.35 6.79 -4.51
CA ILE A 145 7.69 6.05 -5.73
C ILE A 145 6.59 6.29 -6.76
N ARG A 146 6.95 6.76 -7.95
CA ARG A 146 6.03 7.14 -9.03
C ARG A 146 6.21 6.25 -10.27
N PRO A 147 5.81 4.97 -10.22
CA PRO A 147 5.94 4.10 -11.38
C PRO A 147 4.96 4.52 -12.48
N THR A 148 5.37 4.39 -13.73
CA THR A 148 4.47 4.54 -14.90
C THR A 148 3.58 3.32 -15.04
N LEU A 149 4.20 2.13 -14.97
CA LEU A 149 3.51 0.85 -14.99
C LEU A 149 4.34 -0.15 -14.19
N VAL A 150 3.67 -0.92 -13.34
CA VAL A 150 4.25 -2.11 -12.71
C VAL A 150 3.65 -3.33 -13.41
N PHE A 151 4.48 -4.10 -14.11
CA PHE A 151 4.05 -5.27 -14.89
C PHE A 151 4.92 -6.49 -14.56
N GLY A 152 4.45 -7.68 -14.95
CA GLY A 152 5.08 -8.95 -14.61
C GLY A 152 4.05 -10.05 -14.36
N ILE A 153 4.51 -11.20 -13.89
CA ILE A 153 3.64 -12.35 -13.66
C ILE A 153 2.54 -11.99 -12.63
N GLY A 154 1.29 -12.04 -13.07
CA GLY A 154 0.11 -11.74 -12.26
C GLY A 154 -0.30 -10.27 -12.24
N ASP A 155 0.32 -9.41 -13.04
CA ASP A 155 -0.22 -8.08 -13.30
C ASP A 155 -1.57 -8.20 -14.04
N ILE A 156 -2.45 -7.22 -13.87
CA ILE A 156 -3.81 -7.30 -14.45
C ILE A 156 -3.86 -6.69 -15.85
N LEU A 157 -3.09 -5.63 -16.13
CA LEU A 157 -3.28 -4.87 -17.37
C LEU A 157 -2.64 -5.58 -18.55
N ILE A 158 -1.34 -5.83 -18.47
CA ILE A 158 -0.57 -6.42 -19.57
C ILE A 158 -0.98 -7.87 -19.78
N ASN A 159 -1.18 -8.64 -18.71
CA ASN A 159 -1.65 -10.03 -18.87
C ASN A 159 -3.07 -10.11 -19.47
N ASN A 160 -3.98 -9.18 -19.18
CA ASN A 160 -5.28 -9.15 -19.83
C ASN A 160 -5.17 -8.78 -21.30
N ILE A 161 -4.36 -7.76 -21.66
CA ILE A 161 -4.11 -7.40 -23.07
C ILE A 161 -3.55 -8.61 -23.82
N ALA A 162 -2.52 -9.28 -23.26
CA ALA A 162 -1.94 -10.47 -23.85
C ALA A 162 -2.95 -11.63 -23.96
N TRP A 163 -3.84 -11.79 -22.99
CA TRP A 163 -4.91 -12.78 -23.01
C TRP A 163 -5.91 -12.50 -24.13
N PHE A 164 -6.31 -11.24 -24.33
CA PHE A 164 -7.22 -10.81 -25.41
C PHE A 164 -6.60 -11.05 -26.78
N LEU A 165 -5.38 -10.57 -27.00
CA LEU A 165 -4.66 -10.72 -28.28
C LEU A 165 -4.44 -12.19 -28.68
N ARG A 166 -4.36 -13.11 -27.71
CA ARG A 166 -4.22 -14.55 -27.97
C ARG A 166 -5.54 -15.26 -28.27
N ARG A 167 -6.69 -14.69 -27.90
CA ARG A 167 -7.98 -15.39 -27.91
C ARG A 167 -9.01 -14.78 -28.85
N PHE A 168 -8.89 -13.50 -29.17
CA PHE A 168 -9.81 -12.82 -30.07
C PHE A 168 -9.12 -12.62 -31.43
N PRO A 169 -9.84 -12.85 -32.54
CA PRO A 169 -9.37 -12.40 -33.84
C PRO A 169 -9.26 -10.87 -33.80
N VAL A 170 -8.08 -10.35 -34.13
CA VAL A 170 -7.78 -8.92 -34.23
C VAL A 170 -7.93 -8.49 -35.69
#